data_AF-A0A316NXE0-F1
#
_entry.id   AF-A0A316NXE0-F1
#
_cell.length_a   1.000
_cell.length_b   1.000
_cell.length_c   1.000
_cell.angle_alpha   90.00
_cell.angle_beta   90.00
_cell.angle_gamma   90.00
#
_symmetry.space_group_name_H-M   'P 1'
#
loop_
_entity.id
_entity.type
_entity.pdbx_description
1 polymer ?
#
loop_
_entity_poly.entity_id
_entity_poly.type
_entity_poly.pdbx_seq_one_letter_code
_entity_poly.pdbx_strand_id
1 'polypeptide(L)'
;MRMPSKEFSAYVNAVNQASLLAQRDFATAWERLDGLDPYAVRDALLRIVPGIARRYGDMAAVAAAEYYGAERVAAGWPDGDHELSDGIPMEQVEASVRYSMGHMFGGGASDGLRPEQDGSLLAGQD
;
A
#
# COMPACT_ATOMS: atom_id res chain seq x y z
N MET A 1 17.13 29.41 -6.84
CA MET A 1 16.29 28.29 -6.39
C MET A 1 15.42 28.83 -5.26
N ARG A 2 14.09 28.91 -5.42
CA ARG A 2 13.19 29.38 -4.36
C ARG A 2 13.12 28.28 -3.30
N MET A 3 13.48 28.58 -2.05
CA MET A 3 13.34 27.60 -0.97
C MET A 3 11.87 27.20 -0.81
N PRO A 4 11.58 25.92 -0.52
CA PRO A 4 10.21 25.50 -0.20
C PRO A 4 9.65 26.32 0.96
N SER A 5 8.33 26.58 0.94
CA SER A 5 7.66 27.24 2.06
C SER A 5 7.79 26.37 3.32
N LYS A 6 7.81 27.01 4.51
CA LYS A 6 7.84 26.30 5.81
C LYS A 6 6.75 25.22 5.87
N GLU A 7 5.58 25.53 5.34
CA GLU A 7 4.42 24.64 5.34
C GLU A 7 4.59 23.46 4.38
N PHE A 8 5.21 23.66 3.22
CA PHE A 8 5.57 22.54 2.33
C PHE A 8 6.57 21.59 3.02
N SER A 9 7.58 22.12 3.70
CA SER A 9 8.52 21.28 4.46
C SER A 9 7.84 20.54 5.61
N ALA A 10 6.90 21.17 6.31
CA ALA A 10 6.11 20.52 7.36
C ALA A 10 5.26 19.37 6.81
N TYR A 11 4.56 19.58 5.70
CA TYR A 11 3.79 18.55 5.00
C TYR A 11 4.65 17.36 4.58
N VAL A 12 5.78 17.60 3.90
CA VAL A 12 6.69 16.53 3.46
C VAL A 12 7.21 15.73 4.65
N ASN A 13 7.56 16.40 5.74
CA ASN A 13 8.01 15.73 6.96
C ASN A 13 6.91 14.87 7.57
N ALA A 14 5.67 15.37 7.64
CA ALA A 14 4.54 14.62 8.18
C ALA A 14 4.24 13.36 7.35
N VAL A 15 4.22 13.47 6.02
CA VAL A 15 4.02 12.31 5.13
C VAL A 15 5.14 11.28 5.28
N ASN A 16 6.40 11.73 5.37
CA ASN A 16 7.53 10.84 5.59
C ASN A 16 7.44 10.11 6.93
N GLN A 17 7.06 10.81 8.01
CA GLN A 17 6.87 10.20 9.32
C GLN A 17 5.71 9.20 9.31
N ALA A 18 4.59 9.51 8.65
CA ALA A 18 3.48 8.58 8.49
C ALA A 18 3.91 7.30 7.75
N SER A 19 4.72 7.43 6.69
CA SER A 19 5.26 6.27 5.97
C SER A 19 6.20 5.42 6.83
N LEU A 20 7.09 6.05 7.60
CA LEU A 20 8.00 5.34 8.50
C LEU A 20 7.24 4.58 9.61
N LEU A 21 6.20 5.19 10.18
CA LEU A 21 5.35 4.53 11.17
C LEU A 21 4.56 3.36 10.56
N ALA A 22 4.03 3.53 9.34
CA ALA A 22 3.36 2.46 8.61
C ALA A 22 4.29 1.27 8.36
N GLN A 23 5.52 1.52 7.92
CA GLN A 23 6.53 0.48 7.68
C GLN A 23 6.91 -0.23 8.98
N ARG A 24 7.13 0.51 10.07
CA ARG A 24 7.45 -0.05 11.39
C ARG A 24 6.34 -0.97 11.90
N ASP A 25 5.09 -0.50 11.83
CA ASP A 25 3.94 -1.26 12.32
C ASP A 25 3.70 -2.50 11.44
N PHE A 26 3.89 -2.38 10.13
CA PHE A 26 3.83 -3.53 9.23
C PHE A 26 4.92 -4.54 9.54
N ALA A 27 6.18 -4.12 9.74
CA ALA A 27 7.28 -5.01 10.10
C ALA A 27 7.00 -5.75 11.41
N THR A 28 6.49 -5.03 12.42
CA THR A 28 6.08 -5.62 13.71
C THR A 28 4.96 -6.65 13.53
N ALA A 29 3.99 -6.37 12.65
CA ALA A 29 2.92 -7.30 12.36
C ALA A 29 3.43 -8.52 11.58
N TRP A 30 4.37 -8.31 10.66
CA TRP A 30 4.97 -9.35 9.82
C TRP A 30 5.71 -10.41 10.64
N GLU A 31 6.46 -9.99 11.67
CA GLU A 31 7.13 -10.91 12.60
C GLU A 31 6.16 -11.88 13.29
N ARG A 32 4.90 -11.47 13.50
CA ARG A 32 3.86 -12.29 14.14
C ARG A 32 3.22 -13.29 13.18
N LEU A 33 3.49 -13.19 11.89
CA LEU A 33 2.99 -14.11 10.87
C LEU A 33 3.90 -15.31 10.68
N ASP A 34 5.10 -15.30 11.28
CA ASP A 34 6.06 -16.40 11.14
C ASP A 34 5.51 -17.70 11.72
N GLY A 35 5.70 -18.79 10.98
CA GLY A 35 5.20 -20.13 11.33
C GLY A 35 3.68 -20.33 11.22
N LEU A 36 2.89 -19.35 10.77
CA LEU A 36 1.46 -19.53 10.51
C LEU A 36 1.20 -20.33 9.22
N ASP A 37 0.04 -20.99 9.17
CA ASP A 37 -0.46 -21.60 7.94
C ASP A 37 -0.64 -20.53 6.83
N PRO A 38 -0.32 -20.83 5.56
CA PRO A 38 -0.41 -19.86 4.48
C PRO A 38 -1.79 -19.17 4.34
N TYR A 39 -2.90 -19.89 4.56
CA TYR A 39 -4.23 -19.26 4.50
C TYR A 39 -4.45 -18.31 5.67
N ALA A 40 -3.90 -18.61 6.85
CA ALA A 40 -3.94 -17.70 7.99
C ALA A 40 -3.11 -16.44 7.76
N VAL A 41 -1.93 -16.56 7.11
CA VAL A 41 -1.11 -15.41 6.70
C VAL A 41 -1.89 -14.52 5.72
N ARG A 42 -2.51 -15.13 4.72
CA ARG A 42 -3.34 -14.42 3.72
C ARG A 42 -4.46 -13.60 4.38
N ASP A 43 -5.23 -14.23 5.25
CA ASP A 43 -6.37 -13.61 5.93
C ASP A 43 -5.91 -12.54 6.94
N ALA A 44 -4.70 -12.68 7.50
CA ALA A 44 -4.09 -11.66 8.32
C ALA A 44 -3.67 -10.45 7.48
N LEU A 45 -3.01 -10.64 6.34
CA LEU A 45 -2.57 -9.55 5.46
C LEU A 45 -3.74 -8.73 4.91
N LEU A 46 -4.84 -9.39 4.55
CA LEU A 46 -6.09 -8.72 4.13
C LEU A 46 -6.71 -7.83 5.21
N ARG A 47 -6.37 -8.04 6.49
CA ARG A 47 -6.83 -7.18 7.60
C ARG A 47 -5.81 -6.13 7.97
N ILE A 48 -4.54 -6.54 8.06
CA ILE A 48 -3.43 -5.69 8.53
C ILE A 48 -3.17 -4.55 7.54
N VAL A 49 -3.00 -4.86 6.26
CA VAL A 49 -2.56 -3.87 5.27
C VAL A 49 -3.60 -2.76 5.08
N PRO A 50 -4.91 -3.04 4.88
CA PRO A 50 -5.91 -1.97 4.81
C PRO A 50 -6.01 -1.16 6.11
N GLY A 51 -5.85 -1.80 7.28
CA GLY A 51 -5.85 -1.11 8.57
C GLY A 51 -4.70 -0.10 8.71
N ILE A 52 -3.48 -0.50 8.29
CA ILE A 52 -2.30 0.37 8.28
C ILE A 52 -2.48 1.50 7.25
N ALA A 53 -2.93 1.17 6.04
CA ALA A 53 -3.14 2.13 4.97
C ALA A 53 -4.14 3.23 5.37
N ARG A 54 -5.28 2.85 5.98
CA ARG A 54 -6.26 3.81 6.50
C ARG A 54 -5.63 4.72 7.55
N ARG A 55 -5.06 4.13 8.60
CA ARG A 55 -4.54 4.89 9.75
C ARG A 55 -3.50 5.94 9.36
N TYR A 56 -2.52 5.55 8.55
CA TYR A 56 -1.43 6.43 8.17
C TYR A 56 -1.76 7.29 6.94
N GLY A 57 -2.73 6.87 6.12
CA GLY A 57 -3.35 7.70 5.09
C GLY A 57 -4.11 8.88 5.67
N ASP A 58 -4.89 8.68 6.74
CA ASP A 58 -5.61 9.76 7.43
C ASP A 58 -4.64 10.83 7.96
N MET A 59 -3.50 10.41 8.53
CA MET A 59 -2.45 11.34 8.97
C MET A 59 -1.89 12.16 7.81
N ALA A 60 -1.66 11.54 6.64
CA ALA A 60 -1.19 12.23 5.46
C ALA A 60 -2.26 13.19 4.89
N ALA A 61 -3.53 12.80 4.94
CA ALA A 61 -4.65 13.63 4.48
C ALA A 61 -4.79 14.91 5.31
N VAL A 62 -4.63 14.83 6.64
CA VAL A 62 -4.63 16.01 7.52
C VAL A 62 -3.48 16.95 7.17
N ALA A 63 -2.26 16.43 7.06
CA ALA A 63 -1.10 17.25 6.71
C ALA A 63 -1.25 17.91 5.32
N ALA A 64 -1.88 17.22 4.37
CA ALA A 64 -2.16 17.76 3.04
C ALA A 64 -3.18 18.90 3.09
N ALA A 65 -4.25 18.75 3.89
CA ALA A 65 -5.27 19.79 4.06
C ALA A 65 -4.71 21.05 4.75
N GLU A 66 -3.87 20.88 5.77
CA GLU A 66 -3.17 21.99 6.43
C GLU A 66 -2.28 22.76 5.45
N TYR A 67 -1.48 22.05 4.66
CA TYR A 67 -0.65 22.67 3.63
C TYR A 67 -1.46 23.39 2.57
N TYR A 68 -2.53 22.77 2.07
CA TYR A 68 -3.42 23.38 1.10
C TYR A 68 -4.03 24.69 1.63
N GLY A 69 -4.47 24.69 2.89
CA GLY A 69 -5.03 25.88 3.52
C GLY A 69 -4.04 27.01 3.64
N ALA A 70 -2.81 26.70 4.07
CA ALA A 70 -1.75 27.69 4.14
C ALA A 70 -1.43 28.31 2.75
N GLU A 71 -1.38 27.51 1.70
CA GLU A 71 -1.14 27.99 0.34
C GLU A 71 -2.30 28.85 -0.18
N ARG A 72 -3.56 28.53 0.19
CA ARG A 72 -4.72 29.36 -0.14
C ARG A 72 -4.67 30.73 0.53
N VAL A 73 -4.38 30.77 1.83
CA VAL A 73 -4.23 32.03 2.58
C VAL A 73 -3.09 32.86 1.99
N ALA A 74 -1.95 32.23 1.67
CA ALA A 74 -0.83 32.89 1.02
C ALA A 74 -1.17 33.46 -0.38
N ALA A 75 -2.12 32.84 -1.08
CA ALA A 75 -2.65 33.32 -2.35
C ALA A 75 -3.74 34.40 -2.20
N GLY A 76 -4.02 34.87 -0.98
CA GLY A 76 -4.96 35.96 -0.71
C GLY A 76 -6.43 35.53 -0.60
N TRP A 77 -6.69 34.22 -0.49
CA TRP A 77 -8.04 33.73 -0.22
C TRP A 77 -8.38 33.80 1.26
N PRO A 78 -9.68 33.90 1.63
CA PRO A 78 -10.10 33.79 3.02
C PRO A 78 -9.70 32.44 3.64
N ASP A 79 -9.32 32.51 4.91
CA ASP A 79 -9.11 31.35 5.78
C ASP A 79 -10.43 30.61 6.03
N GLY A 80 -10.38 29.29 6.24
CA GLY A 80 -11.56 28.47 6.48
C GLY A 80 -11.31 26.96 6.41
N ASP A 81 -12.36 26.17 6.67
CA ASP A 81 -12.26 24.71 6.68
C ASP A 81 -12.01 24.13 5.28
N HIS A 82 -11.23 23.06 5.24
CA HIS A 82 -10.88 22.35 4.01
C HIS A 82 -11.19 20.88 4.14
N GLU A 83 -11.69 20.30 3.05
CA GLU A 83 -12.08 18.91 3.00
C GLU A 83 -10.83 18.02 3.01
N LEU A 84 -10.84 17.02 3.89
CA LEU A 84 -9.83 15.97 3.90
C LEU A 84 -10.02 15.10 2.66
N SER A 85 -8.92 14.62 2.10
CA SER A 85 -9.02 13.59 1.07
C SER A 85 -9.65 12.34 1.65
N ASP A 86 -10.63 11.77 0.94
CA ASP A 86 -11.16 10.43 1.21
C ASP A 86 -10.10 9.31 1.09
N GLY A 87 -8.92 9.65 0.57
CA GLY A 87 -7.82 8.73 0.37
C GLY A 87 -8.08 7.74 -0.77
N ILE A 88 -7.38 6.61 -0.71
CA ILE A 88 -7.56 5.51 -1.65
C ILE A 88 -8.63 4.57 -1.09
N PRO A 89 -9.63 4.12 -1.88
CA PRO A 89 -10.60 3.13 -1.43
C PRO A 89 -9.93 1.86 -0.93
N MET A 90 -10.38 1.34 0.21
CA MET A 90 -9.74 0.18 0.85
C MET A 90 -9.87 -1.09 0.02
N GLU A 91 -10.89 -1.17 -0.83
CA GLU A 91 -11.08 -2.24 -1.81
C GLU A 91 -9.92 -2.29 -2.82
N GLN A 92 -9.34 -1.13 -3.18
CA GLN A 92 -8.16 -1.09 -4.04
C GLN A 92 -6.90 -1.56 -3.30
N VAL A 93 -6.77 -1.20 -2.02
CA VAL A 93 -5.68 -1.70 -1.17
C VAL A 93 -5.78 -3.22 -1.01
N GLU A 94 -6.97 -3.74 -0.74
CA GLU A 94 -7.23 -5.18 -0.72
C GLU A 94 -6.91 -5.87 -2.04
N ALA A 95 -7.32 -5.28 -3.17
CA ALA A 95 -7.03 -5.82 -4.49
C ALA A 95 -5.51 -5.90 -4.75
N SER A 96 -4.76 -4.87 -4.34
CA SER A 96 -3.30 -4.87 -4.40
C SER A 96 -2.69 -5.99 -3.55
N VAL A 97 -3.19 -6.16 -2.32
CA VAL A 97 -2.76 -7.24 -1.42
C VAL A 97 -3.02 -8.63 -2.02
N ARG A 98 -4.20 -8.84 -2.62
CA ARG A 98 -4.54 -10.10 -3.31
C ARG A 98 -3.63 -10.33 -4.51
N TYR A 99 -3.38 -9.29 -5.30
CA TYR A 99 -2.47 -9.34 -6.45
C TYR A 99 -1.04 -9.74 -6.01
N SER A 100 -0.53 -9.14 -4.93
CA SER A 100 0.78 -9.48 -4.37
C SER A 100 0.88 -10.92 -3.86
N MET A 101 -0.22 -11.52 -3.43
CA MET A 101 -0.28 -12.92 -3.00
C MET A 101 -0.49 -13.92 -4.14
N GLY A 102 -0.66 -13.45 -5.39
CA GLY A 102 -0.65 -14.25 -6.60
C GLY A 102 -1.48 -15.53 -6.53
N HIS A 103 -0.79 -16.67 -6.58
CA HIS A 103 -1.39 -18.02 -6.67
C HIS A 103 -2.31 -18.40 -5.49
N MET A 104 -2.32 -17.66 -4.38
CA MET A 104 -3.21 -17.93 -3.25
C MET A 104 -4.66 -17.45 -3.46
N PHE A 105 -4.90 -16.62 -4.48
CA PHE A 105 -6.24 -16.14 -4.87
C PHE A 105 -6.66 -16.56 -6.28
N GLY A 106 -5.77 -17.21 -7.04
CA GLY A 106 -6.10 -17.82 -8.31
C GLY A 106 -6.70 -19.21 -8.10
N GLY A 107 -8.00 -19.36 -8.33
CA GLY A 107 -8.56 -20.68 -8.67
C GLY A 107 -7.82 -21.22 -9.89
N GLY A 108 -7.46 -22.51 -9.86
CA GLY A 108 -6.53 -23.14 -10.79
C GLY A 108 -6.72 -22.75 -12.27
N ALA A 109 -5.71 -22.09 -12.81
CA ALA A 109 -5.36 -22.10 -14.22
C ALA A 109 -3.85 -21.79 -14.38
N SER A 110 -3.02 -22.48 -13.61
CA SER A 110 -1.77 -22.98 -14.18
C SER A 110 -1.98 -24.46 -14.43
N ASP A 111 -2.77 -24.73 -15.47
CA ASP A 111 -2.68 -25.98 -16.20
C ASP A 111 -1.24 -26.13 -16.69
N GLY A 112 -0.51 -27.06 -16.09
CA GLY A 112 0.29 -28.00 -16.87
C GLY A 112 1.49 -27.53 -17.68
N LEU A 113 2.10 -26.36 -17.48
CA LEU A 113 3.34 -26.01 -18.20
C LEU A 113 4.53 -25.76 -17.27
N ARG A 114 5.12 -26.87 -16.82
CA ARG A 114 6.57 -26.95 -16.60
C ARG A 114 7.23 -27.15 -17.98
N PRO A 115 8.08 -26.23 -18.48
CA PRO A 115 8.80 -26.42 -19.75
C PRO A 115 9.83 -27.56 -19.75
N GLU A 116 9.90 -28.35 -18.68
CA GLU A 116 11.04 -29.22 -18.37
C GLU A 116 10.63 -30.68 -18.10
N GLN A 117 9.36 -31.04 -18.36
CA GLN A 117 8.87 -32.41 -18.20
C GLN A 117 8.35 -33.06 -19.48
N ASP A 118 8.46 -32.38 -20.63
CA ASP A 118 8.23 -33.04 -21.91
C ASP A 118 9.51 -33.76 -22.38
N GLY A 119 9.75 -34.92 -21.77
CA GLY A 119 10.74 -35.90 -22.21
C GLY A 119 10.37 -36.59 -23.53
N SER A 120 9.59 -35.98 -24.43
CA SER A 120 9.21 -36.57 -25.71
C SER A 120 10.17 -36.31 -26.88
N LEU A 121 11.26 -35.55 -26.69
CA LEU A 121 12.23 -35.29 -27.76
C LEU A 121 13.26 -36.41 -28.02
N LEU A 122 13.15 -37.59 -27.38
CA LEU A 122 14.07 -38.73 -27.60
C LEU A 122 13.38 -40.10 -27.72
N ALA A 123 12.14 -40.17 -28.21
CA ALA A 123 11.53 -41.43 -28.63
C ALA A 123 11.51 -41.52 -30.16
N GLY A 124 12.18 -42.54 -30.69
CA GLY A 124 12.59 -42.63 -32.09
C GLY A 124 11.47 -42.63 -33.13
N GLN A 125 11.87 -42.21 -34.33
CA GLN A 125 11.33 -42.77 -35.55
C GLN A 125 12.52 -43.27 -36.37
N ASP A 126 12.58 -44.59 -36.49
CA ASP A 126 13.23 -45.33 -37.57
C ASP A 126 12.63 -44.94 -38.93
#